data_AF-A0A969I6U3-F1
#
_entry.id   AF-A0A969I6U3-F1
#
_cell.length_a   1.000
_cell.length_b   1.000
_cell.length_c   1.000
_cell.angle_alpha   90.00
_cell.angle_beta   90.00
_cell.angle_gamma   90.00
#
_symmetry.space_group_name_H-M   'P 1'
#
loop_
_entity.id
_entity.type
_entity.pdbx_description
1 polymer ?
#
loop_
_entity_poly.entity_id
_entity_poly.type
_entity_poly.pdbx_seq_one_letter_code
_entity_poly.pdbx_strand_id
1 'polypeptide(L)' 'MTRASGFTGIDGAFRLLANGISERDLAILEMQKFGLSVVDRAPGIGVAPRAVAGTAQVGFN' A
#
# COMPACT_ATOMS: atom_id res chain seq x y z
N MET A 1 20.63 13.02 -0.38
CA MET A 1 20.18 13.24 -1.77
C MET A 1 18.79 12.65 -1.91
N THR A 2 17.78 13.42 -2.33
CA THR A 2 16.42 12.91 -2.61
C THR A 2 16.28 12.66 -4.11
N ARG A 3 15.67 11.54 -4.53
CA ARG A 3 15.50 11.17 -5.95
C ARG A 3 14.02 11.20 -6.31
N ALA A 4 13.66 11.83 -7.43
CA ALA A 4 12.28 11.87 -7.91
C ALA A 4 11.70 10.47 -8.18
N SER A 5 12.56 9.53 -8.60
CA SER A 5 12.21 8.11 -8.80
C SER A 5 12.01 7.33 -7.50
N GLY A 6 12.31 7.91 -6.34
CA GLY A 6 12.19 7.26 -5.03
C GLY A 6 13.29 6.24 -4.72
N PHE A 7 12.97 5.38 -3.76
CA PHE A 7 13.82 4.35 -3.18
C PHE A 7 13.02 3.05 -3.01
N THR A 8 13.70 1.91 -2.99
CA THR A 8 13.10 0.59 -2.75
C THR A 8 13.75 -0.04 -1.53
N GLY A 9 12.93 -0.42 -0.55
CA GLY A 9 13.36 -1.10 0.68
C GLY A 9 12.57 -2.39 0.93
N ILE A 10 12.73 -2.96 2.13
CA ILE A 10 12.05 -4.21 2.51
C ILE A 10 10.53 -4.10 2.50
N ASP A 11 10.01 -2.90 2.83
CA ASP A 11 8.57 -2.62 2.90
C ASP A 11 7.98 -2.12 1.56
N GLY A 12 8.80 -2.08 0.51
CA GLY A 12 8.43 -1.61 -0.82
C GLY A 12 9.03 -0.26 -1.19
N ALA A 13 8.43 0.38 -2.19
CA ALA A 13 8.93 1.63 -2.75
C ALA A 13 8.30 2.86 -2.09
N PHE A 14 9.08 3.93 -1.93
CA PHE A 14 8.58 5.24 -1.51
C PHE A 14 9.33 6.37 -2.22
N ARG A 15 8.72 7.55 -2.34
CA ARG A 15 9.38 8.76 -2.85
C ARG A 15 9.17 9.95 -1.93
N LEU A 16 10.14 10.85 -1.93
CA LEU A 16 10.07 12.13 -1.24
C LEU A 16 9.67 13.19 -2.27
N LEU A 17 8.53 13.83 -2.04
CA LEU A 17 7.99 14.88 -2.88
C LEU A 17 8.68 16.21 -2.58
N ALA A 18 8.64 17.14 -3.55
CA ALA A 18 9.25 18.46 -3.42
C ALA A 18 8.67 19.30 -2.27
N ASN A 19 7.44 18.99 -1.84
CA ASN A 19 6.77 19.62 -0.70
C ASN A 19 7.16 19.01 0.67
N GLY A 20 8.14 18.09 0.69
CA GLY A 20 8.60 17.42 1.91
C GLY A 20 7.74 16.25 2.37
N ILE A 21 6.67 15.90 1.63
CA ILE A 21 5.81 14.75 1.96
C ILE A 21 6.39 13.46 1.38
N SER A 22 6.25 12.38 2.12
CA SER A 22 6.56 11.03 1.63
C SER A 22 5.32 10.40 1.01
N GLU A 23 5.48 9.85 -0.19
CA GLU A 23 4.46 9.04 -0.84
C GLU A 23 4.92 7.58 -0.86
N ARG A 24 4.00 6.69 -0.51
CA ARG A 24 4.18 5.23 -0.52
C ARG A 24 2.85 4.57 -0.81
N ASP A 25 2.89 3.38 -1.40
CA ASP A 25 1.70 2.56 -1.51
C ASP A 25 1.46 1.74 -0.26
N LEU A 26 0.21 1.32 -0.08
CA LEU A 26 -0.21 0.53 1.05
C LEU A 26 -0.87 -0.75 0.55
N ALA A 27 -0.56 -1.86 1.23
CA ALA A 27 -1.27 -3.12 1.10
C ALA A 27 -2.42 -3.18 2.12
N ILE A 28 -3.44 -3.98 1.83
CA ILE A 28 -4.48 -4.35 2.79
C ILE A 28 -4.06 -5.68 3.43
N LEU A 29 -3.98 -5.69 4.76
CA LEU A 29 -3.65 -6.87 5.53
C LEU A 29 -4.85 -7.30 6.39
N GLU A 30 -5.08 -8.60 6.43
CA GLU A 30 -5.95 -9.25 7.40
C GLU A 30 -5.13 -9.65 8.62
N MET A 31 -5.65 -9.32 9.79
CA MET A 31 -5.11 -9.82 11.05
C MET A 31 -5.72 -11.19 11.34
N GLN A 32 -4.86 -12.20 11.50
CA GLN A 32 -5.27 -13.57 11.80
C GLN A 32 -4.89 -13.94 13.23
N LYS A 33 -5.41 -15.09 13.72
CA LYS A 33 -5.08 -15.62 15.04
C LYS A 33 -3.56 -15.77 15.24
N PHE A 34 -2.85 -16.10 14.16
CA PHE A 34 -1.40 -16.21 14.13
C PHE A 34 -0.84 -15.46 12.93
N GLY A 35 -0.45 -14.21 13.16
CA GLY A 35 0.23 -13.37 12.17
C GLY A 35 -0.71 -12.53 11.30
N LEU A 36 -0.15 -12.05 10.18
CA LEU A 36 -0.82 -11.17 9.23
C LEU A 36 -0.83 -11.86 7.86
N SER A 37 -1.94 -11.70 7.13
CA SER A 37 -2.06 -12.16 5.74
C SER A 37 -2.31 -10.97 4.82
N VAL A 38 -1.68 -10.95 3.65
CA VAL A 38 -1.92 -9.89 2.65
C VAL A 38 -3.18 -10.24 1.87
N VAL A 39 -4.21 -9.40 1.98
CA VAL A 39 -5.48 -9.54 1.26
C VAL A 39 -5.43 -8.81 -0.09
N ASP A 40 -4.80 -7.64 -0.11
CA ASP A 40 -4.57 -6.87 -1.33
C ASP A 40 -3.16 -6.28 -1.32
N ARG A 41 -2.45 -6.41 -2.44
CA ARG A 41 -1.06 -5.93 -2.54
C ARG A 41 -1.04 -4.46 -2.91
N ALA A 42 0.01 -3.78 -2.44
CA ALA A 42 0.33 -2.43 -2.89
C ALA A 42 0.41 -2.36 -4.43
N PRO A 43 -0.27 -1.40 -5.11
CA PRO A 43 -0.29 -1.30 -6.57
C PRO A 43 1.07 -0.99 -7.23
N GLY A 44 2.00 -0.38 -6.49
CA GLY A 44 3.26 0.13 -7.01
C GLY A 44 3.20 1.64 -7.29
N ILE A 45 4.32 2.32 -7.04
CA ILE A 45 4.31 3.78 -6.88
C ILE A 45 3.96 4.46 -8.20
N GLY A 46 2.91 5.30 -8.19
CA GLY A 46 2.40 5.95 -9.40
C GLY A 46 1.49 5.07 -10.28
N VAL A 47 1.06 3.90 -9.80
CA VAL A 47 0.02 3.08 -10.42
C VAL A 47 -1.35 3.45 -9.84
N ALA A 48 -2.35 3.65 -10.69
CA ALA A 48 -3.71 3.96 -10.23
C ALA A 48 -4.30 2.79 -9.42
N PRO A 49 -5.16 3.05 -8.41
CA PRO A 49 -5.79 1.99 -7.64
C PRO A 49 -6.57 1.05 -8.58
N ARG A 50 -6.30 -0.25 -8.50
CA ARG A 50 -7.13 -1.25 -9.19
C ARG A 50 -8.46 -1.34 -8.43
N ALA A 51 -9.57 -1.14 -9.11
CA ALA A 51 -10.89 -1.34 -8.50
C ALA A 51 -11.02 -2.81 -8.04
N VAL A 52 -11.16 -3.01 -6.74
CA VAL A 52 -11.48 -4.32 -6.17
C VAL A 52 -12.97 -4.57 -6.42
N ALA A 53 -13.29 -5.46 -7.35
CA ALA A 53 -14.63 -6.01 -7.51
C ALA A 53 -14.87 -7.06 -6.41
N GLY A 54 -15.23 -6.60 -5.21
CA GLY A 54 -15.49 -7.47 -4.07
C GLY A 54 -16.39 -6.75 -3.07
N THR A 55 -17.62 -7.23 -2.95
CA THR A 55 -18.60 -6.85 -1.93
C THR A 55 -18.01 -7.09 -0.54
N ALA A 56 -17.44 -6.05 0.07
CA ALA A 56 -17.13 -6.06 1.50
C ALA A 56 -18.45 -5.96 2.28
N GLN A 57 -19.14 -7.10 2.44
CA GLN A 57 -20.25 -7.20 3.39
C GLN A 57 -19.65 -7.30 4.78
N VAL A 58 -19.43 -6.13 5.40
CA VAL A 58 -19.08 -6.06 6.81
C VAL A 58 -20.37 -6.27 7.61
N GLY A 59 -20.64 -7.54 7.92
CA GLY A 59 -21.72 -7.91 8.84
C GLY A 59 -21.34 -7.50 10.25
N PHE A 60 -21.82 -6.35 10.69
CA PHE A 60 -21.95 -6.07 12.12
C PHE A 60 -23.33 -6.56 12.55
N ASN A 61 -23.32 -7.49 13.51
CA ASN A 61 -24.48 -8.15 14.11
C ASN A 61 -25.59 -7.17 14.56
#